data_AF-A0A2G9RH42-F1
#
_entry.id   AF-A0A2G9RH42-F1
#
_cell.length_a   1.000
_cell.length_b   1.000
_cell.length_c   1.000
_cell.angle_alpha   90.00
_cell.angle_beta   90.00
_cell.angle_gamma   90.00
#
_symmetry.space_group_name_H-M   'P 1'
#
loop_
_entity.id
_entity.type
_entity.pdbx_description
1 polymer ?
#
loop_
_entity_poly.entity_id
_entity_poly.type
_entity_poly.pdbx_seq_one_letter_code
_entity_poly.pdbx_strand_id
1 'polypeptide(L)'
;MASDNPQLVAGDVASDNPQLVAGDMASDNPQLVAGDVASDNPQLVAGDMASDNPQLVAGDVASDNPQLVAGDVASDNPQLVAGDVASDNPQLVAGDVASEQSAMCDR
;
A
#
# COMPACT_ATOMS: atom_id res chain seq x y z
N MET A 1 -4.48 -28.70 -6.88
CA MET A 1 -4.73 -27.47 -6.10
C MET A 1 -4.00 -27.63 -4.78
N ALA A 2 -2.68 -27.42 -4.78
CA ALA A 2 -1.97 -27.23 -3.52
C ALA A 2 -2.33 -25.82 -3.08
N SER A 3 -3.09 -25.69 -2.00
CA SER A 3 -3.30 -24.39 -1.38
C SER A 3 -2.01 -24.06 -0.64
N ASP A 4 -1.06 -23.47 -1.35
CA ASP A 4 0.19 -22.99 -0.80
C ASP A 4 -0.11 -21.71 -0.02
N ASN A 5 -0.64 -21.89 1.19
CA ASN A 5 -0.95 -20.82 2.15
C ASN A 5 0.09 -20.89 3.29
N PRO A 6 1.37 -20.60 3.02
CA PRO A 6 2.41 -20.73 4.01
C PRO A 6 2.14 -19.77 5.17
N GLN A 7 2.29 -20.28 6.40
CA GLN A 7 2.00 -19.49 7.60
C GLN A 7 3.10 -18.47 7.91
N LEU A 8 4.34 -18.76 7.53
CA LEU A 8 5.50 -17.90 7.75
C LEU A 8 6.50 -18.12 6.63
N VAL A 9 6.91 -17.05 5.97
CA VAL A 9 7.98 -17.10 4.96
C VAL A 9 8.98 -15.97 5.20
N ALA A 10 10.25 -16.27 4.95
CA ALA A 10 11.33 -15.28 5.02
C ALA A 10 12.11 -15.32 3.70
N GLY A 11 12.39 -14.15 3.13
CA GLY A 11 12.97 -13.97 1.80
C GLY A 11 11.92 -13.97 0.68
N ASP A 12 12.37 -14.05 -0.56
CA ASP A 12 11.53 -13.87 -1.75
C ASP A 12 10.43 -14.94 -1.86
N VAL A 13 9.18 -14.50 -1.95
CA VAL A 13 8.00 -15.39 -2.01
C VAL A 13 7.12 -15.07 -3.21
N ALA A 14 6.70 -16.11 -3.91
CA ALA A 14 5.54 -16.08 -4.80
C ALA A 14 4.50 -17.11 -4.30
N SER A 15 3.40 -16.64 -3.73
CA SER A 15 2.33 -17.46 -3.14
C SER A 15 1.03 -16.66 -3.13
N ASP A 16 -0.12 -17.30 -3.31
CA ASP A 16 -1.39 -16.56 -3.45
C ASP A 16 -1.81 -15.86 -2.14
N ASN A 17 -1.63 -16.52 -0.98
CA ASN A 17 -2.18 -16.09 0.31
C ASN A 17 -1.25 -16.40 1.51
N PRO A 18 -0.01 -15.89 1.56
CA PRO A 18 0.83 -16.08 2.73
C PRO A 18 0.28 -15.30 3.94
N GLN A 19 0.36 -15.88 5.15
CA GLN A 19 -0.14 -15.19 6.35
C GLN A 19 0.85 -14.15 6.89
N LEU A 20 2.13 -14.48 6.91
CA LEU A 20 3.21 -13.65 7.46
C LEU A 20 4.44 -13.76 6.57
N VAL A 21 4.95 -12.63 6.08
CA VAL A 21 6.21 -12.59 5.32
C VAL A 21 7.12 -11.48 5.78
N ALA A 22 8.41 -11.80 5.84
CA ALA A 22 9.48 -10.84 6.03
C ALA A 22 10.42 -10.89 4.82
N GLY A 23 10.52 -9.78 4.08
CA GLY A 23 11.27 -9.66 2.83
C GLY A 23 10.38 -9.39 1.62
N ASP A 24 10.98 -9.48 0.44
CA ASP A 24 10.35 -9.10 -0.82
C ASP A 24 9.26 -10.11 -1.22
N MET A 25 8.11 -9.61 -1.65
CA MET A 25 6.96 -10.44 -1.97
C MET A 25 6.27 -10.05 -3.26
N ALA A 26 5.85 -11.08 -4.01
CA ALA A 26 4.80 -10.99 -5.02
C ALA A 26 3.65 -11.96 -4.67
N SER A 27 2.46 -11.45 -4.37
CA SER A 27 1.29 -12.29 -4.02
C SER A 27 -0.04 -11.60 -4.31
N ASP A 28 -1.14 -12.33 -4.35
CA ASP A 28 -2.45 -11.70 -4.59
C ASP A 28 -2.99 -11.04 -3.30
N ASN A 29 -3.04 -11.77 -2.18
CA ASN A 29 -3.65 -11.29 -0.94
C ASN A 29 -2.87 -11.71 0.33
N PRO A 30 -1.71 -11.09 0.61
CA PRO A 30 -0.99 -11.35 1.83
C PRO A 30 -1.67 -10.68 3.02
N GLN A 31 -1.67 -11.34 4.18
CA GLN A 31 -2.28 -10.75 5.39
C GLN A 31 -1.36 -9.76 6.09
N LEU A 32 -0.09 -10.12 6.27
CA LEU A 32 0.89 -9.33 7.03
C LEU A 32 2.26 -9.43 6.34
N VAL A 33 2.82 -8.28 5.95
CA VAL A 33 4.15 -8.22 5.32
C VAL A 33 5.03 -7.16 5.97
N ALA A 34 6.30 -7.48 6.16
CA ALA A 34 7.35 -6.54 6.52
C ALA A 34 8.45 -6.56 5.45
N GLY A 35 8.58 -5.50 4.66
CA GLY A 35 9.45 -5.43 3.49
C GLY A 35 8.74 -4.91 2.25
N ASP A 36 9.36 -5.10 1.09
CA ASP A 36 8.88 -4.58 -0.19
C ASP A 36 7.80 -5.51 -0.78
N VAL A 37 6.64 -4.95 -1.13
CA VAL A 37 5.48 -5.73 -1.55
C VAL A 37 4.97 -5.29 -2.91
N ALA A 38 4.79 -6.26 -3.81
CA ALA A 38 3.95 -6.14 -5.01
C ALA A 38 2.75 -7.09 -4.89
N SER A 39 1.55 -6.57 -4.66
CA SER A 39 0.36 -7.40 -4.47
C SER A 39 -0.94 -6.69 -4.82
N ASP A 40 -2.01 -7.41 -5.13
CA ASP A 40 -3.28 -6.77 -5.48
C ASP A 40 -3.98 -6.16 -4.25
N ASN A 41 -4.19 -6.95 -3.19
CA ASN A 41 -4.96 -6.50 -2.01
C ASN A 41 -4.30 -6.94 -0.67
N PRO A 42 -3.17 -6.33 -0.28
CA PRO A 42 -2.54 -6.61 1.00
C PRO A 42 -3.35 -6.00 2.15
N GLN A 43 -3.50 -6.74 3.25
CA GLN A 43 -4.25 -6.22 4.41
C GLN A 43 -3.41 -5.29 5.28
N LEU A 44 -2.14 -5.65 5.54
CA LEU A 44 -1.27 -4.94 6.48
C LEU A 44 0.19 -5.05 6.04
N VAL A 45 0.83 -3.90 5.79
CA VAL A 45 2.23 -3.85 5.36
C VAL A 45 3.01 -2.80 6.13
N ALA A 46 4.23 -3.16 6.50
CA ALA A 46 5.24 -2.24 7.00
C ALA A 46 6.44 -2.25 6.06
N GLY A 47 6.64 -1.18 5.30
CA GLY A 47 7.63 -1.09 4.22
C GLY A 47 7.06 -0.48 2.96
N ASP A 48 7.83 -0.55 1.88
CA ASP A 48 7.48 0.04 0.60
C ASP A 48 6.51 -0.88 -0.16
N MET A 49 5.54 -0.29 -0.82
CA MET A 49 4.45 -1.04 -1.45
C MET A 49 4.08 -0.51 -2.83
N ALA A 50 3.86 -1.46 -3.75
CA ALA A 50 3.07 -1.27 -4.96
C ALA A 50 1.84 -2.22 -4.93
N SER A 51 0.62 -1.67 -4.96
CA SER A 51 -0.60 -2.49 -4.96
C SER A 51 -1.81 -1.77 -5.54
N ASP A 52 -2.91 -2.47 -5.79
CA ASP A 52 -4.14 -1.82 -6.28
C ASP A 52 -4.92 -1.20 -5.10
N ASN A 53 -5.26 -2.01 -4.09
CA ASN A 53 -6.14 -1.59 -2.99
C ASN A 53 -5.65 -2.05 -1.61
N PRO A 54 -4.58 -1.44 -1.08
CA PRO A 54 -4.08 -1.79 0.24
C PRO A 54 -4.96 -1.21 1.35
N GLN A 55 -5.16 -1.99 2.43
CA GLN A 55 -6.00 -1.55 3.54
C GLN A 55 -5.24 -0.70 4.56
N LEU A 56 -4.08 -1.18 5.04
CA LEU A 56 -3.29 -0.53 6.09
C LEU A 56 -1.80 -0.61 5.74
N VAL A 57 -1.15 0.54 5.61
CA VAL A 57 0.28 0.62 5.30
C VAL A 57 1.00 1.60 6.22
N ALA A 58 2.18 1.20 6.68
CA ALA A 58 3.16 2.08 7.31
C ALA A 58 4.44 2.07 6.47
N GLY A 59 4.66 3.13 5.70
CA GLY A 59 5.72 3.20 4.69
C GLY A 59 5.24 3.89 3.40
N ASP A 60 6.06 3.82 2.36
CA ASP A 60 5.81 4.48 1.08
C ASP A 60 4.88 3.63 0.21
N VAL A 61 3.85 4.26 -0.37
CA VAL A 61 2.80 3.57 -1.13
C VAL A 61 2.64 4.14 -2.53
N ALA A 62 2.72 3.27 -3.53
CA ALA A 62 2.22 3.50 -4.88
C ALA A 62 1.01 2.60 -5.12
N SER A 63 -0.20 3.17 -5.19
CA SER A 63 -1.43 2.37 -5.38
C SER A 63 -2.58 3.14 -5.99
N ASP A 64 -3.63 2.46 -6.45
CA ASP A 64 -4.81 3.17 -6.99
C ASP A 64 -5.68 3.74 -5.86
N ASN A 65 -6.07 2.90 -4.88
CA ASN A 65 -7.03 3.28 -3.83
C ASN A 65 -6.61 2.80 -2.43
N PRO A 66 -5.58 3.39 -1.82
CA PRO A 66 -5.18 3.03 -0.46
C PRO A 66 -6.18 3.55 0.57
N GLN A 67 -6.53 2.72 1.57
CA GLN A 67 -7.49 3.12 2.60
C GLN A 67 -6.84 3.90 3.75
N LEU A 68 -5.80 3.34 4.38
CA LEU A 68 -5.14 3.91 5.57
C LEU A 68 -3.62 3.84 5.39
N VAL A 69 -2.96 5.00 5.28
CA VAL A 69 -1.50 5.06 5.15
C VAL A 69 -0.88 6.02 6.17
N ALA A 70 0.22 5.59 6.78
CA ALA A 70 1.14 6.45 7.51
C ALA A 70 2.50 6.44 6.80
N GLY A 71 2.79 7.49 6.03
CA GLY A 71 3.92 7.56 5.11
C GLY A 71 3.57 8.31 3.83
N ASP A 72 4.47 8.29 2.85
CA ASP A 72 4.31 9.00 1.59
C ASP A 72 3.44 8.19 0.62
N VAL A 73 2.51 8.85 -0.07
CA VAL A 73 1.54 8.19 -0.96
C VAL A 73 1.54 8.81 -2.34
N ALA A 74 1.71 7.98 -3.36
CA ALA A 74 1.37 8.27 -4.75
C ALA A 74 0.15 7.41 -5.15
N SER A 75 -1.03 8.03 -5.31
CA SER A 75 -2.25 7.28 -5.64
C SER A 75 -3.32 8.11 -6.33
N ASP A 76 -4.30 7.46 -6.97
CA ASP A 76 -5.41 8.19 -7.59
C ASP A 76 -6.40 8.70 -6.52
N ASN A 77 -6.84 7.81 -5.60
CA ASN A 77 -7.90 8.11 -4.64
C ASN A 77 -7.59 7.62 -3.20
N PRO A 78 -6.62 8.24 -2.50
CA PRO A 78 -6.33 7.86 -1.12
C PRO A 78 -7.43 8.32 -0.16
N GLN A 79 -7.83 7.45 0.79
CA GLN A 79 -8.90 7.78 1.75
C GLN A 79 -8.38 8.50 3.00
N LEU A 80 -7.47 7.90 3.76
CA LEU A 80 -6.88 8.52 4.96
C LEU A 80 -5.36 8.36 4.96
N VAL A 81 -4.65 9.48 4.90
CA VAL A 81 -3.19 9.50 4.92
C VAL A 81 -2.67 10.43 6.02
N ALA A 82 -1.67 9.97 6.75
CA ALA A 82 -0.83 10.78 7.62
C ALA A 82 0.60 10.79 7.05
N GLY A 83 0.91 11.82 6.26
CA GLY A 83 2.14 11.91 5.45
C GLY A 83 1.90 12.72 4.18
N ASP A 84 2.89 12.76 3.29
CA ASP A 84 2.82 13.54 2.06
C ASP A 84 2.07 12.75 0.97
N VAL A 85 1.21 13.43 0.22
CA VAL A 85 0.34 12.80 -0.77
C VAL A 85 0.50 13.46 -2.13
N ALA A 86 0.85 12.67 -3.14
CA ALA A 86 0.69 12.98 -4.55
C ALA A 86 -0.54 12.22 -5.10
N SER A 87 -1.68 12.91 -5.28
CA SER A 87 -2.91 12.25 -5.73
C SER A 87 -3.89 13.16 -6.44
N ASP A 88 -4.75 12.59 -7.28
CA ASP A 88 -5.80 13.33 -7.97
C ASP A 88 -6.97 13.70 -7.05
N ASN A 89 -7.48 12.73 -6.25
CA ASN A 89 -8.66 12.94 -5.39
C ASN A 89 -8.45 12.41 -3.95
N PRO A 90 -7.61 13.08 -3.14
CA PRO A 90 -7.44 12.72 -1.74
C PRO A 90 -8.69 13.07 -0.92
N GLN A 91 -9.09 12.20 0.02
CA GLN A 91 -10.22 12.47 0.91
C GLN A 91 -9.80 13.16 2.22
N LEU A 92 -8.97 12.50 3.04
CA LEU A 92 -8.50 13.01 4.34
C LEU A 92 -6.98 12.86 4.42
N VAL A 93 -6.27 14.00 4.41
CA VAL A 93 -4.81 14.02 4.51
C VAL A 93 -4.39 14.88 5.69
N ALA A 94 -3.58 14.31 6.57
CA ALA A 94 -2.87 15.00 7.62
C ALA A 94 -1.38 15.11 7.22
N GLY A 95 -1.09 16.05 6.32
CA GLY A 95 0.22 16.26 5.69
C GLY A 95 0.09 17.18 4.47
N ASP A 96 1.14 17.23 3.65
CA ASP A 96 1.11 18.04 2.43
C ASP A 96 0.44 17.27 1.29
N VAL A 97 -0.31 18.00 0.44
CA VAL A 97 -0.99 17.43 -0.72
C VAL A 97 -0.50 18.12 -1.99
N ALA A 98 0.15 17.35 -2.86
CA ALA A 98 0.41 17.71 -4.23
C ALA A 98 -0.65 17.07 -5.13
N SER A 99 -1.65 17.85 -5.55
CA SER A 99 -2.61 17.41 -6.57
C SER A 99 -2.61 18.34 -7.77
N GLU A 100 -2.83 17.80 -8.98
CA GLU A 100 -3.00 18.64 -10.17
C GLU A 100 -4.20 19.61 -10.00
N GLN A 101 -5.16 19.27 -9.15
CA GLN A 101 -6.32 20.11 -8.80
C GLN A 101 -5.99 21.22 -7.79
N SER A 102 -5.05 21.02 -6.86
CA SER A 102 -4.66 22.05 -5.87
C SER A 102 -4.01 23.26 -6.52
N ALA A 103 -3.35 23.09 -7.68
CA ALA A 103 -2.77 24.19 -8.45
C ALA A 103 -3.81 25.19 -9.02
N MET A 104 -5.12 24.87 -8.97
CA MET A 104 -6.19 25.77 -9.42
C MET A 104 -6.90 26.56 -8.30
N CYS A 105 -6.69 26.27 -7.01
CA CYS A 105 -7.36 26.99 -5.93
C CYS A 105 -6.63 28.27 -5.44
N ASP A 106 -5.41 28.55 -5.93
CA ASP A 106 -4.63 29.75 -5.56
C ASP A 106 -4.76 30.92 -6.56
N ARG A 107 -5.91 31.08 -7.25
CA ARG A 107 -6.20 32.25 -8.11
C ARG A 107 -7.46 33.01 -7.72
#